data_AF-V8CDL3-F1
#
_entry.id   AF-V8CDL3-F1
#
_cell.length_a   1.000
_cell.length_b   1.000
_cell.length_c   1.000
_cell.angle_alpha   90.00
_cell.angle_beta   90.00
_cell.angle_gamma   90.00
#
_symmetry.space_group_name_H-M   'P 1'
#
loop_
_entity.id
_entity.type
_entity.pdbx_description
1 polymer ?
#
loop_
_entity_poly.entity_id
_entity_poly.type
_entity_poly.pdbx_seq_one_letter_code
_entity_poly.pdbx_strand_id
1 'polypeptide(L)'
;MLFSSFTFIFIFLPIVWIVFHLLKNAKFKSHYTIAKIFLIISSLFFYAFWKVAYLPILLSSIIINYTLAKLILKNYNPLVVLKSSATNGGGGESLFRF
;
A
#
# COMPACT_ATOMS: atom_id res chain seq x y z
N MET A 1 4.79 1.32 19.50
CA MET A 1 3.77 0.81 20.46
C MET A 1 3.11 -0.42 19.84
N LEU A 2 2.54 -1.33 20.64
CA LEU A 2 1.73 -2.41 20.06
C LEU A 2 0.39 -1.85 19.56
N PHE A 3 -0.10 -2.33 18.42
CA PHE A 3 -1.43 -1.96 17.92
C PHE A 3 -2.55 -2.30 18.91
N SER A 4 -2.35 -3.32 19.75
CA SER A 4 -3.27 -3.70 20.83
C SER A 4 -3.19 -2.83 22.09
N SER A 5 -2.28 -1.87 22.14
CA SER A 5 -2.11 -1.01 23.32
C SER A 5 -3.25 0.00 23.43
N PHE A 6 -3.81 0.15 24.64
CA PHE A 6 -4.81 1.19 24.94
C PHE A 6 -4.32 2.60 24.60
N THR A 7 -3.01 2.87 24.77
CA THR A 7 -2.41 4.15 24.42
C THR A 7 -2.51 4.44 22.91
N PHE A 8 -2.45 3.42 22.06
CA PHE A 8 -2.62 3.62 20.61
C PHE A 8 -4.07 4.00 20.28
N ILE A 9 -5.04 3.27 20.82
CA ILE A 9 -6.46 3.47 20.52
C ILE A 9 -6.98 4.79 21.10
N PHE A 10 -6.63 5.12 22.34
CA PHE A 10 -7.21 6.26 23.06
C PHE A 10 -6.39 7.53 22.99
N ILE A 11 -5.10 7.48 22.62
CA ILE A 11 -4.27 8.68 22.50
C ILE A 11 -3.87 8.88 21.03
N PHE A 12 -3.15 7.94 20.44
CA PHE A 12 -2.59 8.13 19.10
C PHE A 12 -3.67 8.31 18.03
N LEU A 13 -4.65 7.42 17.99
CA LEU A 13 -5.71 7.43 16.97
C LEU A 13 -6.56 8.73 17.00
N PRO A 14 -7.11 9.19 18.15
CA PRO A 14 -7.87 10.42 18.19
C PRO A 14 -7.01 11.65 17.87
N ILE A 15 -5.75 11.71 18.31
CA ILE A 15 -4.83 12.81 17.96
C ILE A 15 -4.61 12.88 16.46
N VAL A 16 -4.24 11.76 15.83
CA VAL A 16 -3.99 11.70 14.38
C VAL A 16 -5.26 12.06 13.61
N TRP A 17 -6.43 11.60 14.07
CA TRP A 17 -7.71 11.91 13.45
C TRP A 17 -8.08 13.39 13.55
N ILE A 18 -7.89 14.01 14.72
CA ILE A 18 -8.13 15.44 14.94
C ILE A 18 -7.20 16.27 14.05
N VAL A 19 -5.89 16.00 14.10
CA VAL A 19 -4.90 16.74 13.29
C VAL A 19 -5.19 16.56 11.80
N PHE A 20 -5.54 15.35 11.35
CA PHE A 20 -5.94 15.11 9.96
C PHE A 20 -7.15 15.96 9.56
N HIS A 21 -8.20 16.03 10.38
CA HIS A 21 -9.37 16.86 10.10
C HIS A 21 -9.06 18.35 10.09
N LEU A 22 -8.19 18.81 10.98
CA LEU A 22 -7.73 20.19 11.01
C LEU A 22 -6.93 20.55 9.74
N LEU A 23 -6.00 19.68 9.33
CA LEU A 23 -5.22 19.85 8.10
C LEU A 23 -6.08 19.80 6.84
N LYS A 24 -7.10 18.93 6.83
CA LYS A 24 -8.08 18.82 5.73
C LYS A 24 -8.91 20.09 5.57
N ASN A 25 -9.34 20.70 6.68
CA ASN A 25 -10.20 21.88 6.67
C ASN A 25 -9.43 23.20 6.47
N ALA A 26 -8.10 23.17 6.41
CA ALA A 26 -7.29 24.35 6.16
C ALA A 26 -7.49 24.84 4.72
N LYS A 27 -7.78 26.14 4.52
CA LYS A 27 -8.06 26.78 3.21
C LYS A 27 -6.82 26.95 2.30
N PHE A 28 -5.86 26.02 2.32
CA PHE A 28 -4.66 26.08 1.46
C PHE A 28 -4.88 25.37 0.13
N LYS A 29 -4.30 25.84 -0.98
CA LYS A 29 -4.48 25.23 -2.32
C LYS A 29 -4.04 23.74 -2.44
N SER A 30 -3.33 23.21 -1.43
CA SER A 30 -2.82 21.82 -1.37
C SER A 30 -3.12 21.09 -0.05
N HIS A 31 -4.18 21.49 0.67
CA HIS A 31 -4.56 20.94 1.98
C HIS A 31 -4.67 19.41 1.99
N TYR A 32 -5.23 18.82 0.92
CA TYR A 32 -5.40 17.37 0.83
C TYR A 32 -4.07 16.61 0.71
N THR A 33 -3.08 17.18 0.03
CA THR A 33 -1.75 16.56 -0.11
C THR A 33 -1.02 16.56 1.23
N ILE A 34 -1.08 17.68 1.96
CA ILE A 34 -0.44 17.83 3.27
C ILE A 34 -1.08 16.89 4.29
N ALA A 35 -2.41 16.78 4.30
CA ALA A 35 -3.13 15.86 5.18
C ALA A 35 -2.74 14.39 4.91
N LYS A 36 -2.58 14.00 3.64
CA LYS A 36 -2.09 12.65 3.27
C LYS A 36 -0.66 12.41 3.73
N ILE A 37 0.24 13.37 3.51
CA ILE A 37 1.64 13.27 3.95
C ILE A 37 1.70 13.13 5.47
N PHE A 38 0.92 13.90 6.22
CA PHE A 38 0.81 13.76 7.67
C PHE A 38 0.37 12.35 8.11
N LEU A 39 -0.59 11.76 7.41
CA LEU A 39 -1.06 10.39 7.68
C LEU A 39 0.07 9.37 7.46
N ILE A 40 0.82 9.52 6.36
CA ILE A 40 1.96 8.66 6.03
C ILE A 40 3.03 8.79 7.12
N ILE A 41 3.41 10.02 7.48
CA ILE A 41 4.41 10.29 8.52
C ILE A 41 3.96 9.73 9.87
N SER A 42 2.69 9.92 10.26
CA SER A 42 2.16 9.36 11.50
C SER A 42 2.25 7.83 11.52
N SER A 43 1.92 7.18 10.41
CA SER A 43 2.07 5.73 10.26
C SER A 43 3.53 5.30 10.40
N LEU A 44 4.45 5.95 9.68
CA LEU A 44 5.88 5.66 9.77
C LEU A 44 6.43 5.88 11.19
N PHE A 45 6.01 6.95 11.87
CA PHE A 45 6.40 7.24 13.25
C PHE A 45 5.95 6.12 14.20
N PHE A 46 4.71 5.64 14.03
CA PHE A 46 4.19 4.52 14.82
C PHE A 46 5.04 3.25 14.65
N TYR A 47 5.45 2.93 13.41
CA TYR A 47 6.35 1.82 13.10
C TYR A 47 7.77 2.02 13.68
N ALA A 48 8.31 3.23 13.59
CA ALA A 48 9.64 3.57 14.11
C ALA A 48 9.72 3.51 15.65
N PHE A 49 8.60 3.74 16.34
CA PHE A 49 8.55 3.80 17.81
C PHE A 49 9.00 2.52 18.51
N TRP A 50 8.96 1.36 17.83
CA TRP A 50 9.35 0.09 18.43
C TRP A 50 10.82 -0.26 18.15
N LYS A 51 11.23 -0.25 16.89
CA LYS A 51 12.64 -0.26 16.49
C LYS A 51 12.81 0.46 15.16
N VAL A 52 13.53 1.58 15.23
CA VAL A 52 13.86 2.41 14.06
C VAL A 52 14.55 1.59 12.96
N ALA A 53 15.32 0.55 13.31
CA ALA A 53 16.00 -0.34 12.37
C ALA A 53 15.05 -1.11 11.43
N TYR A 54 13.80 -1.39 11.82
CA TYR A 54 12.84 -2.06 10.93
C TYR A 54 12.19 -1.13 9.92
N LEU A 55 12.21 0.18 10.18
CA LEU A 55 11.67 1.20 9.29
C LEU A 55 12.36 1.18 7.91
N PRO A 56 13.70 1.29 7.78
CA PRO A 56 14.36 1.25 6.48
C PRO A 56 14.17 -0.10 5.79
N ILE A 57 14.14 -1.21 6.53
CA ILE A 57 13.88 -2.55 5.96
C ILE A 57 12.50 -2.60 5.30
N LEU A 58 11.47 -2.09 5.99
CA LEU A 58 10.11 -2.02 5.48
C LEU A 58 10.01 -1.08 4.28
N LEU A 59 10.60 0.12 4.35
CA LEU A 59 10.61 1.04 3.21
C LEU A 59 11.33 0.46 2.01
N SER A 60 12.52 -0.14 2.21
CA SER A 60 13.26 -0.81 1.14
C SER A 60 12.43 -1.91 0.49
N SER A 61 11.73 -2.73 1.29
CA SER A 61 10.85 -3.76 0.76
C SER A 61 9.72 -3.18 -0.10
N ILE A 62 9.04 -2.14 0.38
CA ILE A 62 7.95 -1.49 -0.36
C ILE A 62 8.47 -0.89 -1.67
N ILE A 63 9.60 -0.17 -1.62
CA ILE A 63 10.20 0.49 -2.78
C ILE A 63 10.62 -0.54 -3.83
N ILE A 64 11.34 -1.58 -3.42
CA ILE A 64 11.81 -2.64 -4.33
C ILE A 64 10.62 -3.38 -4.94
N ASN A 65 9.61 -3.72 -4.14
CA ASN A 65 8.44 -4.44 -4.64
C ASN A 65 7.64 -3.56 -5.62
N TYR A 66 7.47 -2.28 -5.30
CA TYR A 66 6.78 -1.34 -6.16
C TYR A 66 7.52 -1.11 -7.49
N THR A 67 8.86 -0.98 -7.46
CA THR A 67 9.64 -0.82 -8.69
C THR A 67 9.60 -2.09 -9.55
N LEU A 68 9.75 -3.27 -8.95
CA LEU A 68 9.62 -4.55 -9.66
C LEU A 68 8.23 -4.69 -10.31
N ALA A 69 7.15 -4.44 -9.57
CA ALA A 69 5.79 -4.49 -10.09
C ALA A 69 5.61 -3.51 -11.27
N LYS A 70 6.14 -2.28 -11.15
CA LYS A 70 6.08 -1.29 -12.24
C LYS A 70 6.85 -1.74 -13.48
N LEU A 71 8.00 -2.39 -13.32
CA LEU A 71 8.79 -2.94 -14.43
C LEU A 71 8.06 -4.09 -15.13
N ILE A 72 7.44 -4.99 -14.35
CA ILE A 72 6.62 -6.09 -14.89
C ILE A 72 5.45 -5.53 -15.70
N LEU A 73 4.68 -4.59 -15.13
CA LEU A 73 3.52 -3.99 -15.79
C LEU A 73 3.89 -3.18 -17.04
N LYS A 74 5.08 -2.56 -17.07
CA LYS A 74 5.56 -1.84 -18.26
C LYS A 74 5.79 -2.78 -19.46
N ASN A 75 6.20 -4.03 -19.21
CA ASN A 75 6.43 -5.03 -20.25
C ASN A 75 5.23 -5.97 -20.46
N TYR A 76 4.13 -5.76 -19.75
CA TYR A 76 2.95 -6.61 -19.84
C TYR A 76 2.09 -6.18 -21.03
N ASN A 77 2.22 -6.87 -22.16
CA ASN A 77 1.23 -6.81 -23.24
C ASN A 77 0.05 -7.72 -22.86
N PRO A 78 -1.11 -7.18 -22.44
CA PRO A 78 -2.24 -8.00 -21.97
C PRO A 78 -2.73 -8.96 -23.06
N LEU A 79 -2.59 -8.58 -24.34
CA LEU A 79 -2.96 -9.39 -25.48
C LEU A 79 -2.07 -10.63 -25.67
N VAL A 80 -0.79 -10.57 -25.29
CA VAL A 80 0.13 -11.72 -25.38
C VAL A 80 -0.14 -12.72 -24.25
N VAL A 81 -0.46 -12.24 -23.05
CA VAL A 81 -0.75 -13.12 -21.90
C VAL A 81 -2.12 -13.79 -22.01
N LEU A 82 -3.14 -13.07 -22.50
CA LEU A 82 -4.43 -13.68 -22.80
C LEU A 82 -4.33 -14.73 -23.92
N LYS A 83 -3.50 -14.46 -24.94
CA LYS A 83 -3.23 -15.43 -26.00
C LYS A 83 -2.47 -16.66 -25.50
N SER A 84 -1.46 -16.50 -24.64
CA SER A 84 -0.74 -17.67 -24.08
C SER A 84 -1.60 -18.49 -23.11
N SER A 85 -2.51 -17.85 -22.38
CA SER A 85 -3.46 -18.51 -21.49
C SER A 85 -4.55 -19.26 -22.26
N ALA A 86 -5.01 -18.71 -23.38
CA ALA A 86 -5.95 -19.38 -24.29
C ALA A 86 -5.30 -20.51 -25.08
N THR A 87 -4.03 -20.39 -25.49
CA THR A 87 -3.33 -21.45 -26.23
C THR A 87 -2.80 -22.56 -25.32
N ASN A 88 -2.45 -22.28 -24.06
CA ASN A 88 -2.07 -23.33 -23.10
C ASN A 88 -3.29 -24.09 -22.50
N GLY A 89 -4.51 -23.55 -22.63
CA GLY A 89 -5.75 -24.23 -22.21
C GLY A 89 -6.41 -25.09 -23.29
N GLY A 90 -5.93 -25.06 -24.53
CA GLY A 90 -6.58 -25.67 -25.71
C GLY A 90 -6.25 -27.15 -25.98
N GLY A 91 -5.79 -27.91 -24.97
CA GLY A 91 -5.34 -29.30 -25.13
C GLY A 91 -6.21 -30.39 -24.47
N GLY A 92 -7.32 -30.05 -23.82
CA GLY A 92 -8.07 -30.98 -22.95
C GLY A 92 -9.58 -31.08 -23.14
N GLU A 93 -10.16 -30.43 -24.16
CA GLU A 93 -11.62 -30.38 -24.37
C GLU A 93 -12.21 -31.65 -25.05
N SER A 94 -11.48 -32.77 -25.08
CA SER A 94 -11.98 -34.04 -25.65
C SER A 94 -12.51 -35.04 -24.61
N LEU A 95 -12.57 -34.70 -23.31
CA LEU A 95 -12.95 -35.64 -22.24
C LEU A 95 -14.26 -35.36 -21.48
N PHE A 96 -15.09 -34.41 -21.94
CA PHE A 96 -16.43 -34.20 -21.37
C PHE A 96 -17.50 -34.32 -22.45
N ARG A 97 -17.66 -35.54 -22.95
CA ARG A 97 -18.88 -35.99 -23.62
C ARG A 97 -19.35 -37.28 -22.96
N PHE A 98 -20.19 -37.14 -21.96
CA PHE A 98 -21.16 -38.15 -21.51
C PHE A 98 -22.47 -37.43 -21.21
#